data_AF-A0A554IH14-F1
#
_entry.id   AF-A0A554IH14-F1
#
_cell.length_a   1.000
_cell.length_b   1.000
_cell.length_c   1.000
_cell.angle_alpha   90.00
_cell.angle_beta   90.00
_cell.angle_gamma   90.00
#
_symmetry.space_group_name_H-M   'P 1'
#
loop_
_entity.id
_entity.type
_entity.pdbx_description
1 polymer ?
#
loop_
_entity_poly.entity_id
_entity_poly.type
_entity_poly.pdbx_seq_one_letter_code
_entity_poly.pdbx_strand_id
1 'polypeptide(L)'
;MPESEEKRKAPLTKGDMPDFNSWQLAWELGYTIAIPIVLFALLGRWADRMFGTSPWLLLLGVVLSVFISTAIVYRKIKRIL
;
A
#
# COMPACT_ATOMS: atom_id res chain seq x y z
N MET A 1 32.68 -51.70 9.33
CA MET A 1 32.47 -51.05 8.04
C MET A 1 32.23 -49.56 8.31
N PRO A 2 33.12 -48.66 7.89
CA PRO A 2 33.06 -47.23 8.14
C PRO A 2 32.42 -46.49 6.95
N GLU A 3 31.19 -46.01 7.09
CA GLU A 3 30.53 -45.21 6.04
C GLU A 3 29.46 -44.25 6.56
N SER A 4 29.48 -43.90 7.86
CA SER A 4 28.41 -43.11 8.48
C SER A 4 28.61 -41.59 8.48
N GLU A 5 29.62 -41.05 7.79
CA GLU A 5 29.97 -39.61 7.92
C GLU A 5 29.81 -38.72 6.68
N GLU A 6 29.55 -39.23 5.47
CA GLU A 6 29.83 -38.42 4.26
C GLU A 6 28.65 -38.01 3.38
N LYS A 7 27.39 -37.85 3.84
CA LYS A 7 26.34 -37.36 2.90
C LYS A 7 25.08 -36.71 3.45
N ARG A 8 25.20 -35.79 4.41
CA ARG A 8 24.16 -34.78 4.65
C ARG A 8 24.71 -33.35 4.65
N LYS A 9 25.24 -32.93 3.51
CA LYS A 9 25.19 -31.51 3.13
C LYS A 9 24.26 -31.39 1.93
N ALA A 10 22.96 -31.28 2.21
CA ALA A 10 22.02 -30.82 1.21
C ALA A 10 22.41 -29.38 0.81
N PRO A 11 22.39 -29.05 -0.48
CA PRO A 11 22.91 -27.79 -0.99
C PRO A 11 22.13 -26.62 -0.41
N LEU A 12 22.83 -25.52 -0.10
CA LEU A 12 22.22 -24.25 0.28
C LEU A 12 21.16 -23.91 -0.78
N THR A 13 19.89 -24.03 -0.40
CA THR A 13 18.76 -23.84 -1.31
C THR A 13 18.84 -22.43 -1.86
N LYS A 14 18.89 -22.39 -3.18
CA LYS A 14 19.16 -21.25 -4.03
C LYS A 14 18.23 -20.07 -3.71
N GLY A 15 18.77 -19.11 -2.95
CA GLY A 15 18.50 -17.68 -3.02
C GLY A 15 17.07 -17.24 -2.78
N ASP A 16 16.91 -16.37 -1.79
CA ASP A 16 15.84 -15.38 -1.68
C ASP A 16 15.82 -14.47 -2.93
N MET A 17 15.47 -15.02 -4.08
CA MET A 17 15.18 -14.23 -5.27
C MET A 17 13.94 -13.43 -4.92
N PRO A 18 14.00 -12.07 -4.91
CA PRO A 18 12.83 -11.26 -4.65
C PRO A 18 11.78 -11.63 -5.70
N ASP A 19 10.79 -12.41 -5.27
CA ASP A 19 9.74 -12.92 -6.11
C ASP A 19 9.10 -11.73 -6.81
N PHE A 20 8.95 -11.81 -8.13
CA PHE A 20 8.30 -10.81 -8.98
C PHE A 20 6.96 -10.31 -8.40
N ASN A 21 6.34 -11.15 -7.57
CA ASN A 21 5.15 -10.91 -6.78
C ASN A 21 5.28 -9.78 -5.74
N SER A 22 6.41 -9.63 -5.06
CA SER A 22 6.62 -8.59 -4.05
C SER A 22 6.63 -7.18 -4.68
N TRP A 23 7.14 -7.06 -5.90
CA TRP A 23 7.12 -5.81 -6.66
C TRP A 23 5.71 -5.43 -7.10
N GLN A 24 4.94 -6.39 -7.57
CA GLN A 24 3.54 -6.19 -7.95
C GLN A 24 2.68 -5.78 -6.76
N LEU A 25 2.90 -6.40 -5.59
CA LEU A 25 2.23 -6.03 -4.34
C LEU A 25 2.59 -4.61 -3.88
N ALA A 26 3.87 -4.24 -3.95
CA ALA A 26 4.29 -2.88 -3.61
C ALA A 26 3.66 -1.84 -4.53
N TRP A 27 3.56 -2.14 -5.83
CA TRP A 27 2.85 -1.30 -6.80
C TRP A 27 1.36 -1.20 -6.42
N GLU A 28 0.71 -2.33 -6.11
CA GLU A 28 -0.71 -2.39 -5.73
C GLU A 28 -1.07 -1.57 -4.52
N LEU A 29 -0.26 -1.64 -3.48
CA LEU A 29 -0.42 -0.82 -2.30
C LEU A 29 -0.15 0.66 -2.62
N GLY A 30 0.86 0.93 -3.44
CA GLY A 30 1.24 2.27 -3.86
C GLY A 30 0.10 3.03 -4.54
N TYR A 31 -0.50 2.48 -5.61
CA TYR A 31 -1.58 3.18 -6.31
C TYR A 31 -2.89 3.22 -5.53
N THR A 32 -3.18 2.20 -4.70
CA THR A 32 -4.37 2.19 -3.84
C THR A 32 -4.39 3.36 -2.85
N ILE A 33 -3.21 3.79 -2.38
CA ILE A 33 -3.07 4.90 -1.44
C ILE A 33 -2.85 6.23 -2.19
N ALA A 34 -1.98 6.25 -3.20
CA ALA A 34 -1.61 7.46 -3.90
C ALA A 34 -2.76 8.09 -4.69
N ILE A 35 -3.59 7.27 -5.37
CA ILE A 35 -4.71 7.76 -6.18
C ILE A 35 -5.69 8.62 -5.36
N PRO A 36 -6.28 8.14 -4.24
CA PRO A 36 -7.21 8.95 -3.47
C PRO A 36 -6.54 10.20 -2.87
N ILE A 37 -5.29 10.09 -2.40
CA ILE A 37 -4.56 11.27 -1.86
C ILE A 37 -4.42 12.34 -2.93
N VAL A 38 -3.91 12.00 -4.11
CA VAL A 38 -3.69 12.96 -5.20
C VAL A 38 -5.02 13.52 -5.68
N LEU A 39 -6.05 12.69 -5.83
CA LEU A 39 -7.37 13.11 -6.27
C LEU A 39 -8.00 14.12 -5.30
N PHE A 40 -8.04 13.81 -4.01
CA PHE A 40 -8.60 14.71 -3.00
C PHE A 40 -7.73 15.96 -2.78
N ALA A 41 -6.41 15.85 -2.90
CA ALA A 41 -5.51 16.99 -2.82
C ALA A 41 -5.72 17.95 -4.01
N LEU A 42 -5.87 17.45 -5.23
CA LEU A 42 -6.16 18.29 -6.40
C LEU A 42 -7.53 18.96 -6.28
N LEU A 43 -8.56 18.19 -5.90
CA LEU A 43 -9.92 18.72 -5.70
C LEU A 43 -9.94 19.78 -4.60
N GLY A 44 -9.30 19.53 -3.45
CA GLY A 44 -9.18 20.47 -2.35
C GLY A 44 -8.43 21.74 -2.77
N ARG A 45 -7.33 21.61 -3.52
CA ARG A 45 -6.58 22.76 -4.04
C ARG A 45 -7.37 23.57 -5.06
N TRP A 46 -8.16 22.93 -5.92
CA TRP A 46 -9.02 23.61 -6.88
C TRP A 46 -10.14 24.38 -6.17
N ALA A 47 -10.77 23.76 -5.17
CA ALA A 47 -11.79 24.41 -4.35
C ALA A 47 -11.19 25.57 -3.53
N ASP A 48 -10.02 25.40 -2.90
CA ASP A 48 -9.33 26.48 -2.16
C ASP A 48 -9.02 27.69 -3.05
N ARG A 49 -8.70 27.48 -4.34
CA ARG A 49 -8.52 28.58 -5.30
C ARG A 49 -9.82 29.26 -5.69
N MET A 50 -10.93 28.52 -5.77
CA MET A 50 -12.24 29.06 -6.12
C MET A 50 -12.85 29.88 -4.97
N PHE A 51 -12.69 29.43 -3.73
CA PHE A 51 -13.26 30.08 -2.54
C PHE A 51 -12.30 31.05 -1.85
N GLY A 52 -11.04 31.16 -2.29
CA GLY A 52 -10.02 32.01 -1.67
C GLY A 52 -9.56 31.54 -0.28
N THR A 53 -9.98 30.34 0.15
CA THR A 53 -9.69 29.76 1.46
C THR A 53 -8.32 29.08 1.49
N SER A 54 -7.22 29.80 1.27
CA SER A 54 -5.90 29.17 1.39
C SER A 54 -5.56 28.84 2.87
N PRO A 55 -5.25 27.59 3.26
CA PRO A 55 -5.38 26.30 2.57
C PRO A 55 -6.25 25.30 3.39
N TRP A 56 -7.51 25.65 3.66
CA TRP A 56 -8.36 24.89 4.57
C TRP A 56 -9.07 23.70 3.90
N LEU A 57 -9.53 23.83 2.64
CA LEU A 57 -10.22 22.73 1.94
C LEU A 57 -9.24 21.63 1.51
N LEU A 58 -7.98 21.98 1.22
CA LEU A 58 -6.93 20.98 1.00
C LEU A 58 -6.73 20.13 2.26
N LEU A 59 -6.61 20.75 3.44
CA LEU A 59 -6.48 20.04 4.71
C LEU A 59 -7.68 19.12 4.95
N LEU A 60 -8.88 19.64 4.73
CA LEU A 60 -10.14 18.92 4.91
C LEU A 60 -10.26 17.74 3.93
N GLY A 61 -9.81 17.91 2.68
CA GLY A 61 -9.76 16.86 1.67
C GLY A 61 -8.78 15.72 2.01
N VAL A 62 -7.60 16.04 2.55
CA VAL A 62 -6.65 15.03 3.01
C VAL A 62 -7.21 14.25 4.20
N VAL A 63 -7.81 14.94 5.17
CA VAL A 63 -8.45 14.31 6.33
C VAL A 63 -9.60 13.39 5.88
N LEU A 64 -10.48 13.86 4.98
CA LEU A 64 -11.56 13.05 4.38
C LEU A 64 -11.03 11.80 3.66
N SER A 65 -9.93 11.92 2.91
CA SER A 65 -9.29 10.80 2.21
C SER A 65 -8.90 9.66 3.17
N VAL A 66 -8.34 10.00 4.33
CA VAL A 66 -7.97 9.02 5.36
C VAL A 66 -9.21 8.30 5.91
N PHE A 67 -10.27 9.04 6.22
CA PHE A 67 -11.51 8.45 6.73
C PHE A 67 -12.20 7.55 5.69
N ILE A 68 -12.26 7.98 4.43
CA ILE A 68 -12.86 7.20 3.34
C ILE A 68 -12.06 5.91 3.12
N SER A 69 -10.73 6.01 3.05
CA SER A 69 -9.85 4.84 2.87
C SER A 69 -10.02 3.85 4.02
N THR A 70 -10.04 4.34 5.26
CA THR A 70 -10.27 3.51 6.46
C THR A 70 -11.64 2.82 6.41
N ALA A 71 -12.69 3.53 6.01
CA ALA A 71 -14.03 2.97 5.90
C ALA A 71 -14.13 1.89 4.80
N ILE A 72 -13.45 2.07 3.66
CA ILE A 72 -13.40 1.06 2.59
C ILE A 72 -12.70 -0.21 3.06
N VAL A 73 -11.55 -0.07 3.73
CA VAL A 73 -10.78 -1.19 4.29
C VAL A 73 -11.62 -1.92 5.34
N TYR A 74 -12.22 -1.18 6.28
CA TYR A 74 -13.08 -1.76 7.32
C TYR A 74 -14.26 -2.53 6.73
N ARG A 75 -14.93 -1.97 5.71
CA ARG A 75 -16.02 -2.67 5.00
C ARG A 75 -15.55 -3.93 4.30
N LYS A 76 -14.36 -3.95 3.69
CA LYS A 76 -13.79 -5.16 3.08
C LYS A 76 -13.55 -6.24 4.13
N ILE A 77 -12.95 -5.88 5.26
CA ILE A 77 -12.68 -6.82 6.36
C ILE A 77 -13.98 -7.42 6.90
N LYS A 78 -14.97 -6.59 7.18
CA LYS A 78 -16.27 -7.01 7.74
C LYS A 78 -17.17 -7.79 6.77
N ARG A 79 -16.80 -7.84 5.49
CA ARG A 79 -17.49 -8.64 4.46
C ARG A 79 -16.87 -10.03 4.32
N ILE A 80 -15.63 -10.19 4.80
CA ILE A 80 -14.84 -11.43 4.73
C ILE A 80 -14.98 -12.22 6.04
N LEU A 81 -14.99 -11.51 7.19
CA LEU A 81 -15.39 -12.03 8.51
C LEU A 81 -16.90 -12.08 8.65
#